data_AF-A0A3N5M2S5-F1
#
_entry.id   AF-A0A3N5M2S5-F1
#
_cell.length_a   1.000
_cell.length_b   1.000
_cell.length_c   1.000
_cell.angle_alpha   90.00
_cell.angle_beta   90.00
_cell.angle_gamma   90.00
#
_symmetry.space_group_name_H-M   'P 1'
#
loop_
_entity.id
_entity.type
_entity.pdbx_description
1 polymer ?
#
loop_
_entity_poly.entity_id
_entity_poly.type
_entity_poly.pdbx_seq_one_letter_code
_entity_poly.pdbx_strand_id
1 'polypeptide(L)'
;MDVDALNTFLRCQIRRTRQEKGLSLSRVAELAGLPISSYSSLETGAYRFTIATLYKVLSALQVDIAEIWPPFWKAKLDLSLDRLKEVDQLNWFRMREIYLRSVADSLCLVLSFRESVEFLGWINFPDKDRALLARFFLSKAGDLEKHEWQVFSRSRGERRLCLCLRRATVAPYLAELIGQYLLIWEVSRTF
;
A
#
# COMPACT_ATOMS: atom_id res chain seq x y z
N MET A 1 -2.41 -3.58 -13.11
CA MET A 1 -3.49 -2.67 -12.67
C MET A 1 -4.49 -2.60 -13.82
N ASP A 2 -5.75 -2.89 -13.56
CA ASP A 2 -6.79 -2.78 -14.59
C ASP A 2 -6.97 -1.30 -15.01
N VAL A 3 -6.92 -1.03 -16.33
CA VAL A 3 -7.01 0.31 -16.90
C VAL A 3 -8.38 0.95 -16.61
N ASP A 4 -9.42 0.13 -16.40
CA ASP A 4 -10.76 0.56 -16.01
C ASP A 4 -10.79 1.05 -14.55
N ALA A 5 -10.09 0.34 -13.66
CA ALA A 5 -9.97 0.70 -12.25
C ALA A 5 -9.23 2.02 -12.04
N LEU A 6 -8.14 2.26 -12.78
CA LEU A 6 -7.40 3.53 -12.74
C LEU A 6 -8.26 4.71 -13.18
N ASN A 7 -8.98 4.59 -14.29
CA ASN A 7 -9.86 5.65 -14.78
C ASN A 7 -10.98 5.98 -13.78
N THR A 8 -11.53 4.94 -13.15
CA THR A 8 -12.56 5.10 -12.12
C THR A 8 -12.01 5.84 -10.90
N PHE A 9 -10.79 5.52 -10.47
CA PHE A 9 -10.14 6.22 -9.35
C PHE A 9 -9.90 7.70 -9.66
N LEU A 10 -9.27 7.99 -10.81
CA LEU A 10 -8.95 9.36 -11.23
C LEU A 10 -10.21 10.22 -11.31
N ARG A 11 -11.29 9.67 -11.89
CA ARG A 11 -12.61 10.30 -11.93
C ARG A 11 -13.11 10.68 -10.55
N CYS A 12 -13.10 9.76 -9.59
CA CYS A 12 -13.57 10.00 -8.24
C CYS A 12 -12.77 11.10 -7.55
N GLN A 13 -11.43 11.08 -7.70
CA GLN A 13 -10.57 12.11 -7.11
C GLN A 13 -10.82 13.48 -7.73
N ILE A 14 -10.86 13.57 -9.06
CA ILE A 14 -11.14 14.84 -9.79
C ILE A 14 -12.48 15.43 -9.36
N ARG A 15 -13.54 14.60 -9.31
CA ARG A 15 -14.87 15.03 -8.87
C ARG A 15 -14.85 15.52 -7.43
N ARG A 16 -14.17 14.80 -6.53
CA ARG A 16 -14.05 15.17 -5.12
C ARG A 16 -13.32 16.51 -4.96
N THR A 17 -12.14 16.65 -5.57
CA THR A 17 -11.34 17.88 -5.54
C THR A 17 -12.14 19.07 -6.07
N ARG A 18 -12.89 18.88 -7.16
CA ARG A 18 -13.78 19.93 -7.68
C ARG A 18 -14.81 20.37 -6.65
N GLN A 19 -15.48 19.41 -6.00
CA GLN A 19 -16.50 19.67 -4.99
C GLN A 19 -15.93 20.35 -3.74
N GLU A 20 -14.77 19.91 -3.27
CA GLU A 20 -14.04 20.52 -2.15
C GLU A 20 -13.66 21.98 -2.44
N LYS A 21 -13.32 22.30 -3.69
CA LYS A 21 -13.05 23.67 -4.16
C LYS A 21 -14.31 24.48 -4.48
N GLY A 22 -15.51 23.91 -4.29
CA GLY A 22 -16.78 24.60 -4.58
C GLY A 22 -17.00 24.93 -6.06
N LEU A 23 -16.29 24.28 -6.98
CA LEU A 23 -16.34 24.57 -8.41
C LEU A 23 -17.49 23.83 -9.09
N SER A 24 -18.25 24.53 -9.94
CA SER A 24 -19.26 23.89 -10.78
C SER A 24 -18.63 23.09 -11.93
N LEU A 25 -19.38 22.15 -12.51
CA LEU A 25 -18.97 21.45 -13.74
C LEU A 25 -18.65 22.43 -14.87
N SER A 26 -19.48 23.47 -15.03
CA SER A 26 -19.30 24.51 -16.05
C SER A 26 -18.00 25.28 -15.86
N ARG A 27 -17.66 25.61 -14.61
CA ARG A 27 -16.46 26.38 -14.31
C ARG A 27 -15.18 25.60 -14.58
N VAL A 28 -15.13 24.31 -14.22
CA VAL A 28 -13.95 23.48 -14.52
C VAL A 28 -13.83 23.23 -16.01
N ALA A 29 -14.93 22.98 -16.72
CA ALA A 29 -14.92 22.79 -18.16
C ALA A 29 -14.37 24.03 -18.89
N GLU A 30 -14.83 25.22 -18.50
CA GLU A 30 -14.33 26.50 -19.00
C GLU A 30 -12.82 26.66 -18.76
N LEU A 31 -12.37 26.47 -17.52
CA LEU A 31 -10.95 26.58 -17.14
C LEU A 31 -10.05 25.55 -17.84
N ALA A 32 -10.58 24.35 -18.10
CA ALA A 32 -9.86 23.28 -18.79
C ALA A 32 -9.89 23.42 -20.32
N GLY A 33 -10.65 24.38 -20.86
CA GLY A 33 -10.89 24.51 -22.30
C GLY A 33 -11.58 23.27 -22.89
N LEU A 34 -12.54 22.70 -22.15
CA LEU A 34 -13.31 21.51 -22.54
C LEU A 34 -14.80 21.85 -22.68
N PRO A 35 -15.52 21.21 -23.62
CA PRO A 35 -16.98 21.28 -23.63
C PRO A 35 -17.55 20.74 -22.31
N ILE A 36 -18.58 21.41 -21.79
CA ILE A 36 -19.27 21.00 -20.55
C ILE A 36 -19.76 19.55 -20.62
N SER A 37 -20.31 19.15 -21.77
CA SER A 37 -20.76 17.78 -22.02
C SER A 37 -19.61 16.78 -21.92
N SER A 38 -18.46 17.08 -22.52
CA SER A 38 -17.27 16.21 -22.46
C SER A 38 -16.73 16.08 -21.03
N TYR A 39 -16.67 17.18 -20.27
CA TYR A 39 -16.25 17.13 -18.87
C TYR A 39 -17.23 16.33 -18.00
N SER A 40 -18.54 16.51 -18.22
CA SER A 40 -19.57 15.72 -17.55
C SER A 40 -19.46 14.22 -17.88
N SER A 41 -19.19 13.85 -19.14
CA SER A 41 -18.95 12.47 -19.56
C SER A 41 -17.71 11.84 -18.90
N LEU A 42 -16.68 12.63 -18.62
CA LEU A 42 -15.49 12.19 -17.86
C LEU A 42 -15.83 11.91 -16.40
N GLU A 43 -16.58 12.81 -15.74
CA GLU A 43 -16.99 12.65 -14.33
C GLU A 43 -18.02 11.54 -14.11
N THR A 44 -18.82 11.19 -15.13
CA THR A 44 -19.94 10.24 -14.98
C THR A 44 -19.56 8.79 -15.24
N GLY A 45 -18.62 8.51 -16.15
CA GLY A 45 -18.55 7.13 -16.64
C GLY A 45 -18.16 7.00 -18.08
N ALA A 46 -18.83 7.82 -18.89
CA ALA A 46 -18.96 7.59 -20.32
C ALA A 46 -17.61 7.70 -21.03
N TYR A 47 -16.75 8.63 -20.62
CA TYR A 47 -15.43 8.85 -21.22
C TYR A 47 -14.29 8.51 -20.26
N ARG A 48 -13.17 8.10 -20.87
CA ARG A 48 -11.89 7.84 -20.21
C ARG A 48 -11.00 9.06 -20.32
N PHE A 49 -10.16 9.27 -19.31
CA PHE A 49 -9.15 10.31 -19.37
C PHE A 49 -8.02 9.88 -20.31
N THR A 50 -7.79 10.67 -21.35
CA THR A 50 -6.47 10.66 -22.00
C THR A 50 -5.49 11.43 -21.12
N ILE A 51 -4.19 11.20 -21.30
CA ILE A 51 -3.15 11.94 -20.57
C ILE A 51 -3.29 13.45 -20.80
N ALA A 52 -3.53 13.87 -22.05
CA ALA A 52 -3.70 15.27 -22.40
C ALA A 52 -4.93 15.89 -21.71
N THR A 53 -6.05 15.18 -21.70
CA THR A 53 -7.28 15.64 -21.04
C THR A 53 -7.12 15.71 -19.53
N LEU A 54 -6.43 14.72 -18.94
CA LEU A 54 -6.14 14.71 -17.50
C LEU A 54 -5.35 15.96 -17.10
N TYR A 55 -4.26 16.29 -17.79
CA TYR A 55 -3.46 17.48 -17.47
C TYR A 55 -4.26 18.78 -17.57
N LYS A 56 -5.11 18.95 -18.59
CA LYS A 56 -5.98 20.13 -18.71
C LYS A 56 -6.89 20.28 -17.49
N VAL A 57 -7.49 19.18 -17.04
CA VAL A 57 -8.38 19.17 -15.87
C VAL A 57 -7.60 19.43 -14.58
N LEU A 58 -6.42 18.84 -14.42
CA LEU A 58 -5.54 19.08 -13.25
C LEU A 58 -5.10 20.55 -13.17
N SER A 59 -4.70 21.14 -14.30
CA SER A 59 -4.36 22.56 -14.36
C SER A 59 -5.55 23.46 -14.03
N ALA A 60 -6.74 23.15 -14.54
CA ALA A 60 -7.97 23.88 -14.22
C ALA A 60 -8.33 23.79 -12.73
N LEU A 61 -8.07 22.64 -12.11
CA LEU A 61 -8.24 22.43 -10.69
C LEU A 61 -7.09 22.98 -9.86
N GLN A 62 -5.95 23.38 -10.45
CA GLN A 62 -4.73 23.78 -9.74
C GLN A 62 -4.27 22.71 -8.73
N VAL A 63 -4.05 21.50 -9.22
CA VAL A 63 -3.64 20.34 -8.41
C VAL A 63 -2.58 19.55 -9.17
N ASP A 64 -1.56 19.06 -8.47
CA ASP A 64 -0.50 18.23 -9.08
C ASP A 64 -0.99 16.81 -9.35
N ILE A 65 -0.42 16.15 -10.37
CA ILE A 65 -0.74 14.76 -10.66
C ILE A 65 -0.48 13.84 -9.46
N ALA A 66 0.56 14.10 -8.66
CA ALA A 66 0.87 13.32 -7.47
C ALA A 66 -0.25 13.33 -6.41
N GLU A 67 -1.08 14.37 -6.39
CA GLU A 67 -2.21 14.50 -5.45
C GLU A 67 -3.44 13.68 -5.91
N ILE A 68 -3.59 13.48 -7.22
CA ILE A 68 -4.76 12.82 -7.84
C ILE A 68 -4.44 11.39 -8.28
N TRP A 69 -3.17 11.10 -8.58
CA TRP A 69 -2.73 9.79 -8.99
C TRP A 69 -2.93 8.80 -7.84
N PRO A 70 -3.42 7.57 -8.10
CA PRO A 70 -3.47 6.58 -7.05
C PRO A 70 -2.04 6.37 -6.54
N PRO A 71 -1.79 6.50 -5.22
CA PRO A 71 -0.57 5.96 -4.66
C PRO A 71 -0.53 4.51 -5.13
N PHE A 72 0.61 4.07 -5.68
CA PHE A 72 0.76 2.76 -6.31
C PHE A 72 0.40 1.56 -5.40
N TRP A 73 0.06 1.82 -4.13
CA TRP A 73 -0.37 0.87 -3.10
C TRP A 73 -1.85 1.03 -2.65
N LYS A 74 -2.60 2.04 -3.13
CA LYS A 74 -3.95 2.40 -2.64
C LYS A 74 -5.11 1.72 -3.38
N ALA A 75 -4.99 0.42 -3.64
CA ALA A 75 -6.11 -0.41 -4.11
C ALA A 75 -7.01 -0.88 -2.94
N LYS A 76 -7.50 0.05 -2.11
CA LYS A 76 -8.73 -0.04 -1.29
C LYS A 76 -8.82 1.19 -0.39
N LEU A 77 -9.99 1.81 -0.37
CA LEU A 77 -10.32 3.08 0.30
C LEU A 77 -11.19 2.80 1.53
N ASP A 78 -10.94 3.50 2.65
CA ASP A 78 -11.99 4.24 3.38
C ASP A 78 -11.40 5.34 4.30
N LEU A 79 -12.21 6.28 4.77
CA LEU A 79 -11.80 7.57 5.38
C LEU A 79 -12.08 7.63 6.90
N SER A 80 -11.14 7.10 7.70
CA SER A 80 -10.89 7.44 9.12
C SER A 80 -9.38 7.43 9.44
N LEU A 81 -8.59 7.38 8.38
CA LEU A 81 -7.37 6.59 8.28
C LEU A 81 -6.11 7.46 8.20
N ASP A 82 -6.10 8.78 8.40
CA ASP A 82 -4.93 9.58 8.01
C ASP A 82 -3.68 9.37 8.89
N ARG A 83 -3.80 9.18 10.22
CA ARG A 83 -2.65 8.75 11.06
C ARG A 83 -2.27 7.29 10.82
N LEU A 84 -3.25 6.42 10.63
CA LEU A 84 -3.02 5.01 10.31
C LEU A 84 -2.37 4.87 8.91
N LYS A 85 -2.70 5.74 7.96
CA LYS A 85 -2.13 5.83 6.60
C LYS A 85 -0.69 6.28 6.63
N GLU A 86 -0.32 7.24 7.47
CA GLU A 86 1.08 7.66 7.60
C GLU A 86 1.94 6.56 8.23
N VAL A 87 1.41 5.90 9.27
CA VAL A 87 2.06 4.73 9.88
C VAL A 87 2.13 3.57 8.90
N ASP A 88 1.07 3.26 8.16
CA ASP A 88 1.03 2.25 7.11
C ASP A 88 1.95 2.60 5.94
N GLN A 89 2.04 3.86 5.55
CA GLN A 89 2.99 4.34 4.54
C GLN A 89 4.42 4.15 5.00
N LEU A 90 4.75 4.58 6.21
CA LEU A 90 6.10 4.45 6.76
C LEU A 90 6.49 2.98 6.94
N ASN A 91 5.56 2.14 7.40
CA ASN A 91 5.74 0.71 7.49
C ASN A 91 5.93 0.09 6.11
N TRP A 92 5.15 0.50 5.12
CA TRP A 92 5.31 0.09 3.74
C TRP A 92 6.67 0.49 3.16
N PHE A 93 7.15 1.72 3.39
CA PHE A 93 8.46 2.17 2.94
C PHE A 93 9.59 1.33 3.54
N ARG A 94 9.54 1.08 4.85
CA ARG A 94 10.49 0.21 5.57
C ARG A 94 10.49 -1.21 5.01
N MET A 95 9.31 -1.79 4.80
CA MET A 95 9.17 -3.13 4.23
C MET A 95 9.69 -3.20 2.79
N ARG A 96 9.37 -2.19 1.97
CA ARG A 96 9.82 -2.10 0.58
C ARG A 96 11.34 -1.93 0.49
N GLU A 97 11.93 -1.15 1.37
CA GLU A 97 13.38 -1.01 1.45
C GLU A 97 14.06 -2.35 1.73
N ILE A 98 13.56 -3.09 2.73
CA ILE A 98 14.08 -4.42 3.03
C ILE A 98 13.90 -5.36 1.85
N TYR A 99 12.72 -5.38 1.23
CA TYR A 99 12.42 -6.23 0.09
C TYR A 99 13.39 -5.99 -1.07
N LEU A 100 13.58 -4.73 -1.46
CA LEU A 100 14.46 -4.35 -2.58
C LEU A 100 15.94 -4.66 -2.30
N ARG A 101 16.39 -4.50 -1.05
CA ARG A 101 17.80 -4.71 -0.68
C ARG A 101 18.13 -6.17 -0.36
N SER A 102 17.14 -6.97 0.02
CA SER A 102 17.32 -8.40 0.34
C SER A 102 17.19 -9.31 -0.88
N VAL A 103 16.75 -8.78 -2.02
CA VAL A 103 16.48 -9.56 -3.24
C VAL A 103 15.53 -10.74 -2.96
N ALA A 104 14.64 -10.58 -1.97
CA ALA A 104 13.69 -11.61 -1.59
C ALA A 104 12.62 -11.76 -2.68
N ASP A 105 12.13 -12.99 -2.87
CA ASP A 105 10.96 -13.19 -3.73
C ASP A 105 9.67 -12.79 -3.04
N SER A 106 9.63 -12.98 -1.73
CA SER A 106 8.47 -12.69 -0.89
C SER A 106 8.92 -12.12 0.45
N LEU A 107 8.15 -11.17 0.97
CA LEU A 107 8.34 -10.59 2.29
C LEU A 107 7.00 -10.53 3.00
N CYS A 108 6.98 -10.86 4.29
CA CYS A 108 5.79 -10.73 5.12
C CYS A 108 6.11 -10.32 6.56
N LEU A 109 5.31 -9.40 7.11
CA LEU A 109 5.34 -9.02 8.51
C LEU A 109 4.17 -9.69 9.25
N VAL A 110 4.48 -10.38 10.34
CA VAL A 110 3.56 -11.25 11.07
C VAL A 110 3.60 -10.92 12.56
N LEU A 111 2.44 -10.82 13.20
CA LEU A 111 2.32 -10.87 14.65
C LEU A 111 1.76 -12.23 15.06
N SER A 112 2.48 -12.94 15.91
CA SER A 112 2.01 -14.15 16.58
C SER A 112 1.74 -13.83 18.05
N PHE A 113 0.58 -14.25 18.55
CA PHE A 113 0.19 -14.11 19.95
C PHE A 113 -0.63 -15.33 20.37
N ARG A 114 -0.11 -16.12 21.31
CA ARG A 114 -0.72 -17.39 21.75
C ARG A 114 -1.04 -18.29 20.54
N GLU A 115 -2.33 -18.54 20.30
CA GLU A 115 -2.86 -19.37 19.22
C GLU A 115 -3.41 -18.53 18.05
N SER A 116 -2.97 -17.27 17.95
CA SER A 116 -3.38 -16.36 16.88
C SER A 116 -2.17 -15.88 16.07
N VAL A 117 -2.40 -15.72 14.77
CA VAL A 117 -1.42 -15.21 13.81
C VAL A 117 -2.11 -14.15 12.96
N GLU A 118 -1.56 -12.96 12.99
CA GLU A 118 -2.02 -11.81 12.22
C GLU A 118 -0.95 -11.43 11.18
N PHE A 119 -1.37 -11.28 9.93
CA PHE A 119 -0.51 -10.82 8.85
C PHE A 119 -0.67 -9.31 8.69
N LEU A 120 0.38 -8.56 8.98
CA LEU A 120 0.34 -7.11 9.15
C LEU A 120 0.66 -6.37 7.86
N GLY A 121 1.40 -7.02 6.98
CA GLY A 121 1.77 -6.51 5.67
C GLY A 121 2.58 -7.55 4.90
N TRP A 122 2.61 -7.43 3.57
CA TRP A 122 3.34 -8.36 2.72
C TRP A 122 3.65 -7.79 1.33
N ILE A 123 4.66 -8.37 0.68
CA ILE A 123 5.06 -8.11 -0.71
C ILE A 123 5.22 -9.47 -1.40
N ASN A 124 4.57 -9.65 -2.55
CA ASN A 124 4.65 -10.86 -3.38
C ASN A 124 4.41 -12.16 -2.58
N PHE A 125 3.33 -12.21 -1.81
CA PHE A 125 3.05 -13.29 -0.85
C PHE A 125 1.83 -14.14 -1.28
N PRO A 126 2.06 -15.27 -1.98
CA PRO A 126 0.99 -16.11 -2.50
C PRO A 126 0.30 -16.93 -1.39
N ASP A 127 -0.94 -17.35 -1.62
CA ASP A 127 -1.75 -18.06 -0.61
C ASP A 127 -1.11 -19.34 -0.06
N LYS A 128 -0.35 -20.06 -0.89
CA LYS A 128 0.41 -21.25 -0.48
C LYS A 128 1.42 -20.94 0.64
N ASP A 129 2.06 -19.78 0.55
CA ASP A 129 3.07 -19.33 1.51
C ASP A 129 2.41 -18.78 2.77
N ARG A 130 1.25 -18.14 2.62
CA ARG A 130 0.40 -17.73 3.75
C ARG A 130 -0.05 -18.92 4.59
N ALA A 131 -0.55 -19.97 3.96
CA ALA A 131 -0.97 -21.19 4.65
C ALA A 131 0.21 -21.91 5.33
N LEU A 132 1.41 -21.83 4.76
CA LEU A 132 2.62 -22.40 5.32
C LEU A 132 3.08 -21.63 6.56
N LEU A 133 3.23 -20.31 6.46
CA LEU A 133 3.64 -19.46 7.59
C LEU A 133 2.59 -19.46 8.71
N ALA A 134 1.29 -19.43 8.39
CA ALA A 134 0.24 -19.54 9.39
C ALA A 134 0.35 -20.86 10.18
N ARG A 135 0.55 -21.99 9.49
CA ARG A 135 0.78 -23.28 10.14
C ARG A 135 2.03 -23.23 11.03
N PHE A 136 3.15 -22.75 10.52
CA PHE A 136 4.39 -22.63 11.29
C PHE A 136 4.20 -21.85 12.60
N PHE A 137 3.57 -20.68 12.54
CA PHE A 137 3.40 -19.84 13.73
C PHE A 137 2.33 -20.36 14.71
N LEU A 138 1.33 -21.13 14.25
CA LEU A 138 0.30 -21.71 15.10
C LEU A 138 0.73 -23.01 15.78
N SER A 139 1.34 -23.94 15.03
CA SER A 139 1.66 -25.27 15.53
C SER A 139 3.11 -25.42 16.00
N LYS A 140 3.96 -24.42 15.74
CA LYS A 140 5.44 -24.55 15.78
C LYS A 140 5.96 -25.76 14.99
N ALA A 141 5.14 -26.31 14.08
CA ALA A 141 5.47 -27.45 13.27
C ALA A 141 5.76 -27.00 11.84
N GLY A 142 6.90 -27.42 11.32
CA GLY A 142 7.38 -27.02 10.00
C GLY A 142 8.77 -26.40 10.12
N ASP A 143 9.64 -26.82 9.20
CA ASP A 143 11.00 -26.30 9.11
C ASP A 143 11.02 -25.23 8.04
N LEU A 144 11.08 -23.96 8.45
CA LEU A 144 11.10 -22.83 7.54
C LEU A 144 12.39 -22.79 6.71
N GLU A 145 13.48 -23.38 7.21
CA GLU A 145 14.74 -23.46 6.47
C GLU A 145 14.58 -24.32 5.21
N LYS A 146 13.82 -25.42 5.31
CA LYS A 146 13.47 -26.29 4.15
C LYS A 146 12.64 -25.58 3.08
N HIS A 147 12.04 -24.44 3.42
CA HIS A 147 11.23 -23.63 2.52
C HIS A 147 11.88 -22.29 2.19
N GLU A 148 13.19 -22.16 2.46
CA GLU A 148 14.01 -21.01 2.11
C GLU A 148 13.53 -19.71 2.77
N TRP A 149 12.91 -19.81 3.95
CA TRP A 149 12.45 -18.66 4.73
C TRP A 149 13.48 -18.28 5.79
N GLN A 150 13.90 -17.02 5.75
CA GLN A 150 14.64 -16.38 6.84
C GLN A 150 13.66 -15.57 7.69
N VAL A 151 13.70 -15.77 9.00
CA VAL A 151 12.78 -15.10 9.94
C VAL A 151 13.58 -14.26 10.92
N PHE A 152 13.31 -12.96 10.90
CA PHE A 152 13.77 -12.01 11.90
C PHE A 152 12.64 -11.76 12.87
N SER A 153 12.87 -11.95 14.16
CA SER A 153 11.79 -11.85 15.14
C SER A 153 12.18 -11.09 16.39
N ARG A 154 11.19 -10.42 16.98
CA ARG A 154 11.29 -9.76 18.26
C ARG A 154 10.10 -10.16 19.12
N SER A 155 10.35 -10.45 20.39
CA SER A 155 9.32 -10.93 21.32
C SER A 155 9.20 -9.98 22.51
N ARG A 156 7.96 -9.68 22.91
CA ARG A 156 7.62 -8.96 24.14
C ARG A 156 6.49 -9.69 24.85
N GLY A 157 6.84 -10.39 25.93
CA GLY A 157 5.93 -11.31 26.60
C GLY A 157 5.50 -12.44 25.65
N GLU A 158 4.19 -12.64 25.52
CA GLU A 158 3.59 -13.67 24.65
C GLU A 158 3.42 -13.21 23.19
N ARG A 159 3.72 -11.94 22.87
CA ARG A 159 3.64 -11.41 21.51
C ARG A 159 4.99 -11.54 20.82
N ARG A 160 4.97 -12.05 19.59
CA ARG A 160 6.15 -12.17 18.72
C ARG A 160 5.89 -11.51 17.38
N LEU A 161 6.61 -10.44 17.09
CA LEU A 161 6.62 -9.79 15.79
C LEU A 161 7.72 -10.41 14.93
N CYS A 162 7.37 -10.84 13.71
CA CYS A 162 8.28 -11.54 12.81
C CYS A 162 8.25 -10.91 11.41
N LEU A 163 9.41 -10.60 10.87
CA LEU A 163 9.60 -10.33 9.45
C LEU A 163 10.16 -11.59 8.79
N CYS A 164 9.41 -12.12 7.83
CA CYS A 164 9.73 -13.33 7.10
C CYS A 164 10.13 -12.96 5.68
N LEU A 165 11.28 -13.47 5.22
CA LEU A 165 11.82 -13.24 3.88
C LEU A 165 12.06 -14.58 3.19
N ARG A 166 11.57 -14.75 1.96
CA ARG A 166 11.77 -15.98 1.18
C ARG A 166 12.88 -15.81 0.16
N ARG A 167 13.79 -16.79 0.08
CA ARG A 167 14.92 -16.83 -0.86
C ARG A 167 15.72 -15.52 -0.87
N ALA A 168 15.92 -14.97 0.33
CA ALA A 168 16.56 -13.67 0.50
C ALA A 168 18.06 -13.79 0.70
N THR A 169 18.80 -12.77 0.27
CA THR A 169 20.19 -12.56 0.64
C THR A 169 20.27 -11.32 1.53
N VAL A 170 20.52 -11.51 2.82
CA VAL A 170 20.52 -10.41 3.80
C VAL A 170 21.95 -10.10 4.21
N ALA A 171 22.45 -8.93 3.77
CA ALA A 171 23.73 -8.41 4.21
C ALA A 171 23.69 -8.01 5.71
N PRO A 172 24.83 -7.99 6.42
CA PRO A 172 24.87 -7.68 7.86
C PRO A 172 24.20 -6.34 8.22
N TYR A 173 24.47 -5.28 7.46
CA TYR A 173 23.85 -3.96 7.67
C TYR A 173 22.32 -4.01 7.53
N LEU A 174 21.80 -4.88 6.66
CA LEU A 174 20.38 -5.02 6.42
C LEU A 174 19.72 -5.80 7.55
N ALA A 175 20.40 -6.81 8.10
CA ALA A 175 19.94 -7.51 9.30
C ALA A 175 19.83 -6.55 10.51
N GLU A 176 20.81 -5.65 10.69
CA GLU A 176 20.76 -4.60 11.71
C GLU A 176 19.59 -3.64 11.49
N LEU A 177 19.38 -3.18 10.25
CA LEU A 177 18.25 -2.33 9.88
C LEU A 177 16.90 -3.00 10.17
N ILE A 178 16.75 -4.28 9.80
CA ILE A 178 15.57 -5.08 10.11
C ILE A 178 15.34 -5.12 11.63
N GLY A 179 16.40 -5.31 12.43
CA GLY A 179 16.33 -5.29 13.89
C GLY A 179 15.81 -3.95 14.44
N GLN A 180 16.26 -2.83 13.88
CA GLN A 180 15.77 -1.49 14.25
C GLN A 180 14.30 -1.30 13.86
N TYR A 181 13.89 -1.75 12.67
CA TYR A 181 12.50 -1.65 12.25
C TYR A 181 11.56 -2.52 13.09
N LEU A 182 11.98 -3.74 13.45
CA LEU A 182 11.24 -4.59 14.38
C LEU A 182 11.06 -3.92 15.76
N LEU A 183 12.07 -3.22 16.27
CA LEU A 183 11.94 -2.41 17.49
C LEU A 183 10.89 -1.31 17.32
N ILE A 184 10.98 -0.54 16.24
CA ILE A 184 10.05 0.57 15.99
C ILE A 184 8.61 0.04 15.84
N TRP A 185 8.41 -1.01 15.06
CA TRP A 185 7.11 -1.62 14.84
C TRP A 185 6.50 -2.20 16.12
N GLU A 186 7.33 -2.79 16.98
CA GLU A 186 6.89 -3.28 18.30
C GLU A 186 6.43 -2.14 19.21
N VAL A 187 7.12 -0.99 19.19
CA VAL A 187 6.77 0.19 20.01
C VAL A 187 5.56 0.94 19.45
N SER A 188 5.43 1.04 18.14
CA SER A 188 4.33 1.76 17.49
C SER A 188 2.99 1.00 17.51
N ARG A 189 2.96 -0.25 18.02
CA ARG A 189 1.74 -1.07 18.16
C ARG A 189 0.87 -0.62 19.34
N THR A 190 0.34 0.60 19.28
CA THR A 190 -1.03 0.91 19.72
C THR A 190 -1.89 0.76 18.47
N PHE A 191 -2.29 -0.47 18.14
CA PHE A 191 -3.26 -0.75 17.07
C PHE A 191 -4.67 -0.49 17.62
#